data_AF-A0A498AQ27-F1
#
_entry.id   AF-A0A498AQ27-F1
#
_cell.length_a   1.000
_cell.length_b   1.000
_cell.length_c   1.000
_cell.angle_alpha   90.00
_cell.angle_beta   90.00
_cell.angle_gamma   90.00
#
_symmetry.space_group_name_H-M   'P 1'
#
loop_
_entity.id
_entity.type
_entity.pdbx_description
1 polymer ?
#
loop_
_entity_poly.entity_id
_entity_poly.type
_entity_poly.pdbx_seq_one_letter_code
_entity_poly.pdbx_strand_id
1 'polypeptide(L)'
;MRTEPDRSRARGRPPRPCPERAEAVVAMTRLAAGPDPVAAVLGELARRSAATVALIGVDGTVLSVRAGRHPLAPAVLTVAARAVPDLHARGTPAAVRGGDGAPTVHLVALGAGEPGNGADCDPDGATDPPPWLAAVDPVASVPGDLLADAARLLGLCWRLDRSERARRRVAAGDGRGREAVLHLLMVGDVAPARRVAAALRPHLPDVARVCVVECAPGRRGAAAGQVTRALGGRAWVVPCPVRSRHLIALVPQHGGAPGARRADADAAGRLISQWVPDTRVGVSEPVPLHRTAVGYEQAFHALAVARSRPEGHCRFDRPADLRSALGPAGSDWASTLLAPCLSYRPGRRTDPDGQELLATLGSWLAFDGAAHRHLRIHRNTLAARLALLRDRLALDLSRVSDQSVAWLALRLLAPTAPEDDGDDGDGPGGTRGDRPGGTRGDGPRGTPGNQPGGTRGDGPRGVRGDGLGGAPGGDEDIRWHGLDRLLAAPALRLWAHDQVALLGTDGTAVGLATVRAWLRADGRLPGTAAALGISVSAVRKRLARAEQALGRSLLRGPSARHELWLALRILDSRPD
;
A
#
# COMPACT_ATOMS: atom_id res chain seq x y z
N MET A 1 41.30 58.56 -56.06
CA MET A 1 41.36 57.11 -55.83
C MET A 1 41.75 56.92 -54.36
N ARG A 2 40.77 56.59 -53.50
CA ARG A 2 40.93 56.49 -52.04
C ARG A 2 41.37 55.07 -51.70
N THR A 3 42.47 54.92 -50.97
CA THR A 3 42.97 53.64 -50.47
C THR A 3 42.64 53.50 -48.99
N GLU A 4 41.83 52.49 -48.67
CA GLU A 4 41.52 51.99 -47.33
C GLU A 4 42.75 51.46 -46.60
N PRO A 5 42.80 51.54 -45.25
CA PRO A 5 43.58 50.62 -44.45
C PRO A 5 42.69 49.58 -43.73
N ASP A 6 43.24 48.38 -43.78
CA ASP A 6 42.86 47.08 -43.22
C ASP A 6 42.37 47.10 -41.75
N ARG A 7 41.19 46.50 -41.51
CA ARG A 7 40.63 46.22 -40.18
C ARG A 7 40.94 44.78 -39.78
N SER A 8 42.19 44.50 -39.42
CA SER A 8 42.54 43.22 -38.81
C SER A 8 42.19 43.19 -37.31
N ARG A 9 41.14 42.42 -37.01
CA ARG A 9 40.65 41.89 -35.73
C ARG A 9 41.66 41.86 -34.55
N ALA A 10 41.44 42.74 -33.56
CA ALA A 10 41.82 42.47 -32.17
C ALA A 10 40.66 41.72 -31.48
N ARG A 11 40.75 40.39 -31.38
CA ARG A 11 39.88 39.61 -30.48
C ARG A 11 40.32 39.89 -29.04
N GLY A 12 39.62 40.81 -28.38
CA GLY A 12 39.81 41.10 -26.96
C GLY A 12 39.61 39.84 -26.12
N ARG A 13 40.62 39.51 -25.31
CA ARG A 13 40.55 38.47 -24.27
C ARG A 13 39.41 38.82 -23.30
N PRO A 14 38.53 37.88 -22.91
CA PRO A 14 37.46 38.18 -21.96
C PRO A 14 38.06 38.67 -20.63
N PRO A 15 37.44 39.67 -19.97
CA PRO A 15 37.92 40.17 -18.69
C PRO A 15 37.97 39.03 -17.67
N ARG A 16 39.06 38.95 -16.89
CA ARG A 16 39.18 37.96 -15.81
C ARG A 16 38.10 38.26 -14.76
N PRO A 17 37.36 37.25 -14.26
CA PRO A 17 36.39 37.48 -13.19
C PRO A 17 37.10 38.01 -11.94
N CYS A 18 36.50 38.97 -11.25
CA CYS A 18 36.95 39.45 -9.95
C CYS A 18 37.04 38.24 -8.98
N PRO A 19 38.12 38.09 -8.18
CA PRO A 19 38.31 36.95 -7.27
C PRO A 19 37.10 36.66 -6.37
N GLU A 20 36.46 37.71 -5.87
CA GLU A 20 35.27 37.61 -5.00
C GLU A 20 34.05 36.98 -5.70
N ARG A 21 33.88 37.23 -7.01
CA ARG A 21 32.82 36.61 -7.83
C ARG A 21 33.08 35.12 -8.02
N ALA A 22 34.33 34.75 -8.33
CA ALA A 22 34.70 33.35 -8.54
C ALA A 22 34.51 32.53 -7.25
N GLU A 23 34.90 33.07 -6.10
CA GLU A 23 34.68 32.45 -4.80
C GLU A 23 33.19 32.28 -4.47
N ALA A 24 32.37 33.29 -4.76
CA ALA A 24 30.92 33.22 -4.51
C ALA A 24 30.26 32.12 -5.35
N VAL A 25 30.61 32.00 -6.64
CA VAL A 25 30.10 30.94 -7.52
C VAL A 25 30.54 29.55 -7.03
N VAL A 26 31.80 29.40 -6.62
CA VAL A 26 32.30 28.11 -6.07
C VAL A 26 31.59 27.75 -4.77
N ALA A 27 31.38 28.71 -3.86
CA ALA A 27 30.67 28.50 -2.61
C ALA A 27 29.22 28.07 -2.84
N MET A 28 28.48 28.78 -3.69
CA MET A 28 27.10 28.40 -4.03
C MET A 28 27.04 27.04 -4.74
N THR A 29 28.00 26.71 -5.61
CA THR A 29 28.05 25.41 -6.30
C THR A 29 28.24 24.25 -5.31
N ARG A 30 29.06 24.42 -4.27
CA ARG A 30 29.21 23.41 -3.20
C ARG A 30 27.92 23.20 -2.43
N LEU A 31 27.18 24.29 -2.16
CA LEU A 31 25.89 24.23 -1.47
C LEU A 31 24.79 23.58 -2.33
N ALA A 32 24.87 23.74 -3.66
CA ALA A 32 23.94 23.11 -4.60
C ALA A 32 23.99 21.57 -4.60
N ALA A 33 25.07 20.97 -4.10
CA ALA A 33 25.20 19.52 -3.94
C ALA A 33 24.64 18.99 -2.60
N GLY A 34 24.23 19.89 -1.69
CA GLY A 34 23.74 19.56 -0.36
C GLY A 34 22.22 19.36 -0.27
N PRO A 35 21.69 19.08 0.93
CA PRO A 35 20.25 19.05 1.17
C PRO A 35 19.65 20.45 1.01
N ASP A 36 18.46 20.53 0.42
CA ASP A 36 17.73 21.79 0.16
C ASP A 36 18.58 22.85 -0.58
N PRO A 37 19.03 22.54 -1.82
CA PRO A 37 20.01 23.35 -2.53
C PRO A 37 19.48 24.75 -2.86
N VAL A 38 18.17 24.89 -3.05
CA VAL A 38 17.52 26.18 -3.32
C VAL A 38 17.64 27.12 -2.11
N ALA A 39 17.28 26.64 -0.91
CA ALA A 39 17.39 27.44 0.30
C ALA A 39 18.84 27.78 0.66
N ALA A 40 19.76 26.83 0.47
CA ALA A 40 21.17 27.00 0.78
C ALA A 40 21.84 28.04 -0.13
N VAL A 41 21.63 27.94 -1.45
CA VAL A 41 22.16 28.91 -2.42
C VAL A 41 21.53 30.29 -2.22
N LEU A 42 20.22 30.37 -1.97
CA LEU A 42 19.54 31.63 -1.69
C LEU A 42 20.06 32.29 -0.40
N GLY A 43 20.39 31.50 0.63
CA GLY A 43 20.98 31.98 1.88
C GLY A 43 22.43 32.48 1.71
N GLU A 44 23.25 31.79 0.91
CA GLU A 44 24.59 32.25 0.56
C GLU A 44 24.54 33.56 -0.21
N LEU A 45 23.63 33.66 -1.18
CA LEU A 45 23.45 34.87 -1.97
C LEU A 45 23.05 36.06 -1.09
N ALA A 46 22.09 35.89 -0.17
CA ALA A 46 21.68 36.92 0.78
C ALA A 46 22.87 37.43 1.62
N ARG A 47 23.71 36.50 2.10
CA ARG A 47 24.85 36.81 2.95
C ARG A 47 25.95 37.57 2.20
N ARG A 48 26.26 37.13 0.98
CA ARG A 48 27.32 37.71 0.13
C ARG A 48 26.92 39.06 -0.46
N SER A 49 25.65 39.21 -0.83
CA SER A 49 25.14 40.45 -1.41
C SER A 49 24.70 41.49 -0.37
N ALA A 50 24.57 41.09 0.91
CA ALA A 50 23.91 41.86 1.98
C ALA A 50 22.47 42.32 1.66
N ALA A 51 21.94 41.97 0.49
CA ALA A 51 20.60 42.25 0.03
C ALA A 51 19.63 41.18 0.55
N THR A 52 18.37 41.56 0.72
CA THR A 52 17.34 40.56 0.93
C THR A 52 16.97 39.97 -0.41
N VAL A 53 17.02 38.65 -0.49
CA VAL A 53 16.72 37.91 -1.72
C VAL A 53 15.49 37.04 -1.53
N ALA A 54 14.68 36.93 -2.58
CA ALA A 54 13.45 36.18 -2.57
C ALA A 54 13.25 35.42 -3.88
N LEU A 55 12.52 34.31 -3.80
CA LEU A 55 11.97 33.61 -4.95
C LEU A 55 10.48 33.96 -5.08
N ILE A 56 10.08 34.39 -6.27
CA ILE A 56 8.72 34.85 -6.55
C ILE A 56 8.16 34.02 -7.71
N GLY A 57 7.01 33.38 -7.53
CA GLY A 57 6.28 32.68 -8.59
C GLY A 57 5.84 33.63 -9.70
N VAL A 58 5.53 33.09 -10.88
CA VAL A 58 5.09 33.92 -12.02
C VAL A 58 3.78 34.65 -11.76
N ASP A 59 2.98 34.16 -10.81
CA ASP A 59 1.73 34.75 -10.33
C ASP A 59 1.97 35.84 -9.26
N GLY A 60 3.23 36.12 -8.93
CA GLY A 60 3.63 37.07 -7.89
C GLY A 60 3.62 36.48 -6.48
N THR A 61 3.40 35.17 -6.30
CA THR A 61 3.46 34.55 -4.97
C THR A 61 4.90 34.50 -4.46
N VAL A 62 5.13 34.94 -3.22
CA VAL A 62 6.47 34.85 -2.61
C VAL A 62 6.69 33.43 -2.09
N LEU A 63 7.58 32.68 -2.74
CA LEU A 63 7.87 31.27 -2.43
C LEU A 63 8.87 31.11 -1.29
N SER A 64 9.86 32.00 -1.21
CA SER A 64 10.90 31.97 -0.18
C SER A 64 11.55 33.34 -0.07
N VAL A 65 12.01 33.69 1.14
CA VAL A 65 12.73 34.93 1.44
C VAL A 65 13.92 34.62 2.34
N ARG A 66 15.07 35.26 2.06
CA ARG A 66 16.24 35.26 2.92
C ARG A 66 16.66 36.69 3.18
N ALA A 67 16.57 37.09 4.45
CA ALA A 67 16.92 38.43 4.88
C ALA A 67 18.40 38.70 4.66
N GLY A 68 18.70 39.90 4.15
CA GLY A 68 20.05 40.43 4.06
C GLY A 68 20.51 41.06 5.38
N ARG A 69 21.51 41.94 5.31
CA ARG A 69 22.08 42.62 6.49
C ARG A 69 21.10 43.61 7.14
N HIS A 70 20.17 44.15 6.35
CA HIS A 70 19.17 45.12 6.80
C HIS A 70 17.76 44.53 6.70
N PRO A 71 16.93 44.64 7.77
CA PRO A 71 15.52 44.27 7.70
C PRO A 71 14.79 45.11 6.66
N LEU A 72 14.01 44.47 5.80
CA LEU A 72 13.19 45.18 4.81
C LEU A 72 11.77 45.45 5.30
N ALA A 73 11.25 46.61 4.89
CA ALA A 73 9.82 46.88 4.97
C ALA A 73 9.05 45.93 4.02
N PRO A 74 8.01 45.23 4.49
CA PRO A 74 7.19 44.30 3.67
C PRO A 74 6.61 44.91 2.38
N ALA A 75 6.45 46.23 2.35
CA ALA A 75 5.97 46.97 1.18
C ALA A 75 6.89 46.82 -0.05
N VAL A 76 8.21 46.77 0.14
CA VAL A 76 9.17 46.71 -0.98
C VAL A 76 9.13 45.35 -1.68
N LEU A 77 9.00 44.27 -0.92
CA LEU A 77 8.86 42.92 -1.47
C LEU A 77 7.51 42.75 -2.20
N THR A 78 6.47 43.44 -1.75
CA THR A 78 5.16 43.49 -2.43
C THR A 78 5.27 44.15 -3.80
N VAL A 79 6.08 45.20 -3.94
CA VAL A 79 6.34 45.86 -5.23
C VAL A 79 7.05 44.91 -6.20
N ALA A 80 8.07 44.17 -5.70
CA ALA A 80 8.76 43.14 -6.47
C ALA A 80 7.79 42.04 -6.94
N ALA A 81 6.96 41.53 -6.04
CA ALA A 81 5.97 40.50 -6.30
C ALA A 81 4.95 40.90 -7.38
N ARG A 82 4.43 42.13 -7.32
CA ARG A 82 3.47 42.65 -8.31
C ARG A 82 4.05 42.88 -9.69
N ALA A 83 5.37 43.09 -9.80
CA ALA A 83 6.02 43.33 -11.09
C ALA A 83 6.27 42.06 -11.90
N VAL A 84 6.38 40.90 -11.24
CA VAL A 84 6.74 39.62 -11.86
C VAL A 84 5.74 39.13 -12.92
N PRO A 85 4.41 39.12 -12.68
CA PRO A 85 3.44 38.66 -13.66
C PRO A 85 3.54 39.42 -15.00
N ASP A 86 3.62 40.75 -14.92
CA ASP A 86 3.72 41.60 -16.11
C ASP A 86 5.05 41.40 -16.86
N LEU A 87 6.16 41.21 -16.13
CA LEU A 87 7.47 40.95 -16.73
C LEU A 87 7.52 39.58 -17.42
N HIS A 88 6.90 38.58 -16.81
CA HIS A 88 6.76 37.24 -17.37
C HIS A 88 5.90 37.25 -18.64
N ALA A 89 4.75 37.92 -18.62
CA ALA A 89 3.88 38.07 -19.78
C ALA A 89 4.56 38.77 -20.96
N ARG A 90 5.47 39.71 -20.69
CA ARG A 90 6.27 40.41 -21.73
C ARG A 90 7.52 39.63 -22.18
N GLY A 91 7.80 38.46 -21.62
CA GLY A 91 9.03 37.70 -21.94
C GLY A 91 10.32 38.44 -21.60
N THR A 92 10.28 39.41 -20.69
CA THR A 92 11.47 40.17 -20.28
C THR A 92 12.30 39.30 -19.32
N PRO A 93 13.59 39.01 -19.56
CA PRO A 93 14.34 38.05 -18.73
C PRO A 93 14.88 38.63 -17.42
N ALA A 94 15.05 39.95 -17.35
CA ALA A 94 15.51 40.66 -16.17
C ALA A 94 15.00 42.10 -16.18
N ALA A 95 14.80 42.67 -15.00
CA ALA A 95 14.44 44.07 -14.83
C ALA A 95 15.08 44.61 -13.55
N VAL A 96 15.39 45.90 -13.55
CA VAL A 96 15.79 46.63 -12.34
C VAL A 96 14.75 47.71 -12.12
N ARG A 97 14.24 47.82 -10.90
CA ARG A 97 13.31 48.87 -10.49
C ARG A 97 13.84 49.58 -9.26
N GLY A 98 13.69 50.90 -9.21
CA GLY A 98 14.27 51.72 -8.15
C GLY A 98 15.49 52.48 -8.65
N GLY A 99 15.65 53.68 -8.09
CA GLY A 99 16.52 54.76 -8.54
C GLY A 99 15.90 56.07 -8.06
N ASP A 100 16.72 56.95 -7.47
CA ASP A 100 16.37 58.18 -6.73
C ASP A 100 15.70 57.96 -5.36
N GLY A 101 16.51 57.58 -4.35
CA GLY A 101 16.14 57.57 -2.93
C GLY A 101 15.34 56.36 -2.42
N ALA A 102 14.90 55.47 -3.31
CA ALA A 102 14.20 54.23 -2.99
C ALA A 102 15.11 52.98 -3.14
N PRO A 103 14.85 51.88 -2.41
CA PRO A 103 15.64 50.64 -2.54
C PRO A 103 15.57 50.07 -3.96
N THR A 104 16.71 49.62 -4.47
CA THR A 104 16.83 49.03 -5.80
C THR A 104 16.37 47.56 -5.75
N VAL A 105 15.51 47.16 -6.68
CA VAL A 105 14.95 45.82 -6.81
C VAL A 105 15.41 45.23 -8.14
N HIS A 106 16.30 44.25 -8.07
CA HIS A 106 16.70 43.46 -9.21
C HIS A 106 15.77 42.24 -9.32
N LEU A 107 15.23 42.01 -10.51
CA LEU A 107 14.39 40.87 -10.85
C LEU A 107 15.07 40.11 -11.99
N VAL A 108 15.35 38.83 -11.78
CA VAL A 108 15.98 37.95 -12.79
C VAL A 108 15.18 36.66 -12.88
N ALA A 109 14.69 36.31 -14.07
CA ALA A 109 13.99 35.05 -14.28
C ALA A 109 14.98 33.88 -14.15
N LEU A 110 14.61 32.85 -13.38
CA LEU A 110 15.42 31.62 -13.32
C LEU A 110 15.33 30.89 -14.67
N GLY A 111 16.47 30.60 -15.29
CA GLY A 111 16.53 29.91 -16.59
C GLY A 111 16.39 30.81 -17.83
N ALA A 112 16.52 32.14 -17.69
CA ALA A 112 16.64 33.03 -18.84
C ALA A 112 17.87 32.69 -19.69
N GLY A 113 17.64 32.31 -20.96
CA GLY A 113 18.71 32.06 -21.95
C GLY A 113 18.99 30.60 -22.30
N GLU A 114 18.23 29.62 -21.80
CA GLU A 114 18.37 28.22 -22.22
C GLU A 114 17.31 27.81 -23.28
N PRO A 115 17.73 27.20 -24.41
CA PRO A 115 16.81 26.69 -25.43
C PRO A 115 16.07 25.47 -24.87
N GLY A 116 14.76 25.60 -24.65
CA GLY A 116 13.92 24.55 -24.07
C GLY A 116 12.79 25.07 -23.18
N ASN A 117 12.75 26.37 -22.88
CA ASN A 117 11.70 26.98 -22.07
C ASN A 117 10.38 27.23 -22.83
N GLY A 118 10.29 26.79 -24.09
CA GLY A 118 9.09 26.83 -24.90
C GLY A 118 8.90 25.51 -25.64
N ALA A 119 7.74 24.90 -25.45
CA ALA A 119 7.13 23.87 -26.31
C ALA A 119 7.41 22.37 -26.08
N ASP A 120 8.11 21.92 -25.04
CA ASP A 120 7.98 20.53 -24.57
C ASP A 120 6.88 20.44 -23.52
N CYS A 121 5.64 20.55 -24.01
CA CYS A 121 4.43 20.37 -23.23
C CYS A 121 4.27 18.88 -22.92
N ASP A 122 4.60 18.48 -21.70
CA ASP A 122 4.07 17.25 -21.11
C ASP A 122 2.53 17.36 -21.12
N PRO A 123 1.78 16.43 -21.74
CA PRO A 123 0.34 16.58 -21.97
C PRO A 123 -0.52 16.62 -20.69
N ASP A 124 0.06 16.42 -19.51
CA ASP A 124 -0.64 16.37 -18.21
C ASP A 124 -0.79 17.73 -17.48
N GLY A 125 -0.53 18.86 -18.15
CA GLY A 125 -1.18 20.14 -17.81
C GLY A 125 -0.82 20.80 -16.46
N ALA A 126 0.37 20.56 -15.89
CA ALA A 126 0.82 21.25 -14.68
C ALA A 126 2.29 21.71 -14.76
N THR A 127 2.61 22.53 -15.75
CA THR A 127 3.93 23.16 -15.88
C THR A 127 4.00 24.42 -15.04
N ASP A 128 4.21 24.29 -13.72
CA ASP A 128 4.51 25.46 -12.87
C ASP A 128 5.85 26.09 -13.35
N PRO A 129 5.82 27.29 -13.96
CA PRO A 129 7.00 27.88 -14.61
C PRO A 129 8.08 28.25 -13.58
N PRO A 130 9.36 28.38 -13.99
CA PRO A 130 10.43 28.71 -13.06
C PRO A 130 10.19 30.07 -12.39
N PRO A 131 10.42 30.20 -11.07
CA PRO A 131 10.21 31.45 -10.37
C PRO A 131 11.27 32.48 -10.74
N TRP A 132 11.09 33.69 -10.23
CA TRP A 132 11.98 34.82 -10.38
C TRP A 132 12.82 35.02 -9.13
N LEU A 133 14.10 35.32 -9.31
CA LEU A 133 14.97 35.82 -8.26
C LEU A 133 14.76 37.32 -8.12
N ALA A 134 14.31 37.75 -6.94
CA ALA A 134 14.30 39.15 -6.54
C ALA A 134 15.46 39.41 -5.57
N ALA A 135 16.25 40.44 -5.82
CA ALA A 135 17.23 40.97 -4.88
C ALA A 135 16.91 42.43 -4.60
N VAL A 136 16.58 42.71 -3.34
CA VAL A 136 16.25 44.05 -2.88
C VAL A 136 17.45 44.60 -2.13
N ASP A 137 18.06 45.60 -2.74
CA ASP A 137 19.30 46.23 -2.33
C ASP A 137 19.06 47.71 -1.98
N PRO A 138 19.12 48.07 -0.69
CA PRO A 138 18.95 49.46 -0.25
C PRO A 138 20.08 50.40 -0.70
N VAL A 139 21.27 49.86 -1.03
CA VAL A 139 22.50 50.64 -1.24
C VAL A 139 22.99 50.56 -2.69
N ALA A 140 22.29 49.84 -3.58
CA ALA A 140 22.63 49.64 -4.99
C ALA A 140 24.08 49.15 -5.22
N SER A 141 24.53 48.24 -4.37
CA SER A 141 25.85 47.60 -4.34
C SER A 141 25.90 46.20 -4.98
N VAL A 142 24.76 45.54 -5.23
CA VAL A 142 24.76 44.15 -5.71
C VAL A 142 25.20 44.05 -7.18
N PRO A 143 26.26 43.29 -7.51
CA PRO A 143 26.69 43.10 -8.89
C PRO A 143 25.65 42.31 -9.69
N GLY A 144 25.18 42.86 -10.81
CA GLY A 144 24.22 42.18 -11.71
C GLY A 144 24.74 40.84 -12.24
N ASP A 145 26.05 40.72 -12.47
CA ASP A 145 26.71 39.47 -12.89
C ASP A 145 26.58 38.36 -11.85
N LEU A 146 26.70 38.69 -10.55
CA LEU A 146 26.53 37.73 -9.46
C LEU A 146 25.09 37.24 -9.38
N LEU A 147 24.12 38.15 -9.55
CA LEU A 147 22.70 37.79 -9.60
C LEU A 147 22.38 36.92 -10.83
N ALA A 148 23.00 37.19 -11.98
CA ALA A 148 22.84 36.37 -13.17
C ALA A 148 23.44 34.96 -12.99
N ASP A 149 24.63 34.85 -12.40
CA ASP A 149 25.26 33.56 -12.08
C ASP A 149 24.43 32.79 -11.04
N ALA A 150 23.97 33.47 -9.99
CA ALA A 150 23.11 32.88 -8.97
C ALA A 150 21.76 32.46 -9.54
N ALA A 151 21.14 33.24 -10.44
CA ALA A 151 19.90 32.88 -11.11
C ALA A 151 20.05 31.66 -12.02
N ARG A 152 21.19 31.51 -12.71
CA ARG A 152 21.50 30.29 -13.48
C ARG A 152 21.60 29.06 -12.57
N LEU A 153 22.37 29.15 -11.49
CA LEU A 153 22.53 28.04 -10.55
C LEU A 153 21.23 27.70 -9.82
N LEU A 154 20.48 28.70 -9.35
CA LEU A 154 19.16 28.53 -8.72
C LEU A 154 18.16 27.92 -9.69
N GLY A 155 18.21 28.28 -10.98
CA GLY A 155 17.41 27.63 -12.02
C GLY A 155 17.68 26.14 -12.13
N LEU A 156 18.95 25.71 -12.10
CA LEU A 156 19.33 24.29 -12.08
C LEU A 156 18.85 23.59 -10.82
N CYS A 157 19.10 24.17 -9.64
CA CYS A 157 18.66 23.61 -8.35
C CYS A 157 17.13 23.46 -8.30
N TRP A 158 16.39 24.46 -8.79
CA TRP A 158 14.93 24.43 -8.84
C TRP A 158 14.40 23.32 -9.74
N ARG A 159 14.97 23.14 -10.95
CA ARG A 159 14.57 22.06 -11.85
C ARG A 159 14.86 20.67 -11.26
N LEU A 160 16.00 20.50 -10.61
CA LEU A 160 16.35 19.25 -9.94
C LEU A 160 15.37 18.93 -8.80
N ASP A 161 15.15 19.87 -7.90
CA ASP A 161 14.21 19.71 -6.77
C ASP A 161 12.76 19.49 -7.26
N ARG A 162 12.32 20.21 -8.29
CA ARG A 162 11.02 19.95 -8.96
C ARG A 162 10.95 18.53 -9.51
N SER A 163 11.99 18.07 -10.21
CA SER A 163 12.05 16.71 -10.76
C SER A 163 12.00 15.66 -9.64
N GLU A 164 12.72 15.88 -8.54
CA GLU A 164 12.67 15.01 -7.37
C GLU A 164 11.28 14.99 -6.72
N ARG A 165 10.65 16.15 -6.51
CA ARG A 165 9.29 16.25 -5.97
C ARG A 165 8.29 15.54 -6.87
N ALA A 166 8.39 15.71 -8.20
CA ALA A 166 7.56 15.01 -9.17
C ALA A 166 7.76 13.48 -9.08
N ARG A 167 9.02 13.01 -9.09
CA ARG A 167 9.36 11.59 -8.89
C ARG A 167 8.81 11.03 -7.59
N ARG A 168 8.93 11.77 -6.48
CA ARG A 168 8.38 11.38 -5.16
C ARG A 168 6.85 11.31 -5.18
N ARG A 169 6.17 12.22 -5.88
CA ARG A 169 4.70 12.18 -6.05
C ARG A 169 4.26 10.96 -6.85
N VAL A 170 4.93 10.66 -7.97
CA VAL A 170 4.67 9.45 -8.76
C VAL A 170 4.91 8.20 -7.93
N ALA A 171 6.06 8.08 -7.26
CA ALA A 171 6.37 6.93 -6.41
C ALA A 171 5.36 6.75 -5.25
N ALA A 172 4.87 7.86 -4.67
CA ALA A 172 3.81 7.82 -3.67
C ALA A 172 2.46 7.39 -4.26
N GLY A 173 2.14 7.83 -5.48
CA GLY A 173 0.98 7.37 -6.25
C GLY A 173 1.04 5.87 -6.53
N ASP A 174 2.17 5.37 -7.04
CA ASP A 174 2.43 3.95 -7.27
C ASP A 174 2.28 3.14 -5.99
N GLY A 175 2.83 3.65 -4.88
CA GLY A 175 2.71 3.02 -3.56
C GLY A 175 1.25 2.87 -3.12
N ARG A 176 0.44 3.93 -3.27
CA ARG A 176 -1.00 3.89 -2.95
C ARG A 176 -1.79 2.98 -3.89
N GLY A 177 -1.46 2.98 -5.18
CA GLY A 177 -2.07 2.09 -6.16
C GLY A 177 -1.79 0.61 -5.85
N ARG A 178 -0.54 0.28 -5.53
CA ARG A 178 -0.13 -1.06 -5.09
C ARG A 178 -0.82 -1.50 -3.80
N GLU A 179 -0.99 -0.60 -2.85
CA GLU A 179 -1.75 -0.87 -1.61
C GLU A 179 -3.23 -1.14 -1.91
N ALA A 180 -3.86 -0.37 -2.80
CA ALA A 180 -5.23 -0.60 -3.22
C ALA A 180 -5.41 -1.96 -3.93
N VAL A 181 -4.47 -2.32 -4.81
CA VAL A 181 -4.43 -3.63 -5.46
C VAL A 181 -4.32 -4.75 -4.43
N LEU A 182 -3.39 -4.66 -3.49
CA LEU A 182 -3.25 -5.65 -2.43
C LEU A 182 -4.55 -5.78 -1.62
N HIS A 183 -5.19 -4.67 -1.25
CA HIS A 183 -6.46 -4.69 -0.52
C HIS A 183 -7.55 -5.48 -1.29
N LEU A 184 -7.72 -5.20 -2.58
CA LEU A 184 -8.67 -5.92 -3.45
C LEU A 184 -8.35 -7.42 -3.53
N LEU A 185 -7.07 -7.77 -3.67
CA LEU A 185 -6.65 -9.17 -3.70
C LEU A 185 -6.87 -9.89 -2.35
N MET A 186 -6.75 -9.19 -1.23
CA MET A 186 -6.99 -9.75 0.10
C MET A 186 -8.47 -9.99 0.40
N VAL A 187 -9.39 -9.32 -0.30
CA VAL A 187 -10.84 -9.61 -0.23
C VAL A 187 -11.33 -10.54 -1.35
N GLY A 188 -10.44 -10.94 -2.27
CA GLY A 188 -10.75 -11.87 -3.37
C GLY A 188 -11.13 -11.21 -4.70
N ASP A 189 -11.17 -9.88 -4.78
CA ASP A 189 -11.61 -9.10 -5.94
C ASP A 189 -10.52 -8.93 -7.00
N VAL A 190 -10.32 -9.97 -7.82
CA VAL A 190 -9.25 -9.98 -8.84
C VAL A 190 -9.51 -9.02 -10.00
N ALA A 191 -10.74 -8.92 -10.50
CA ALA A 191 -11.03 -8.09 -11.67
C ALA A 191 -10.82 -6.58 -11.42
N PRO A 192 -11.33 -5.99 -10.32
CA PRO A 192 -10.96 -4.62 -9.93
C PRO A 192 -9.46 -4.46 -9.69
N ALA A 193 -8.80 -5.43 -9.04
CA ALA A 193 -7.37 -5.39 -8.78
C ALA A 193 -6.56 -5.30 -10.09
N ARG A 194 -6.91 -6.10 -11.10
CA ARG A 194 -6.27 -6.06 -12.43
C ARG A 194 -6.45 -4.73 -13.13
N ARG A 195 -7.63 -4.11 -13.05
CA ARG A 195 -7.89 -2.79 -13.65
C ARG A 195 -7.00 -1.71 -13.04
N VAL A 196 -6.88 -1.67 -11.72
CA VAL A 196 -5.99 -0.71 -11.03
C VAL A 196 -4.52 -1.01 -11.35
N ALA A 197 -4.15 -2.30 -11.37
CA ALA A 197 -2.79 -2.73 -11.66
C ALA A 197 -2.32 -2.49 -13.10
N ALA A 198 -3.23 -2.32 -14.05
CA ALA A 198 -2.89 -2.10 -15.46
C ALA A 198 -2.03 -0.85 -15.68
N ALA A 199 -2.20 0.18 -14.84
CA ALA A 199 -1.41 1.41 -14.84
C ALA A 199 -0.04 1.27 -14.13
N LEU A 200 0.24 0.11 -13.53
CA LEU A 200 1.43 -0.13 -12.71
C LEU A 200 2.34 -1.18 -13.35
N ARG A 201 3.58 -1.24 -12.88
CA ARG A 201 4.56 -2.27 -13.24
C ARG A 201 5.14 -2.90 -11.98
N PRO A 202 5.52 -4.19 -12.00
CA PRO A 202 5.31 -5.18 -13.07
C PRO A 202 3.83 -5.54 -13.24
N HIS A 203 3.43 -6.31 -14.26
CA HIS A 203 2.05 -6.78 -14.39
C HIS A 203 1.70 -7.77 -13.27
N LEU A 204 0.43 -7.85 -12.87
CA LEU A 204 -0.01 -8.85 -11.90
C LEU A 204 0.03 -10.26 -12.54
N PRO A 205 0.65 -11.26 -11.91
CA PRO A 205 0.62 -12.64 -12.40
C PRO A 205 -0.72 -13.32 -12.09
N ASP A 206 -1.08 -14.38 -12.81
CA ASP A 206 -2.28 -15.18 -12.49
C ASP A 206 -2.12 -16.02 -11.21
N VAL A 207 -0.91 -16.59 -11.05
CA VAL A 207 -0.49 -17.37 -9.89
C VAL A 207 0.74 -16.73 -9.28
N ALA A 208 0.69 -16.46 -7.98
CA ALA A 208 1.77 -15.83 -7.23
C ALA A 208 2.13 -16.64 -5.99
N ARG A 209 3.38 -16.51 -5.56
CA ARG A 209 3.78 -16.79 -4.19
C ARG A 209 3.74 -15.52 -3.38
N VAL A 210 3.11 -15.58 -2.22
CA VAL A 210 3.13 -14.50 -1.25
C VAL A 210 4.36 -14.69 -0.38
N CYS A 211 5.21 -13.66 -0.30
CA CYS A 211 6.31 -13.61 0.64
C CYS A 211 6.03 -12.53 1.68
N VAL A 212 6.07 -12.86 2.96
CA VAL A 212 6.01 -11.89 4.05
C VAL A 212 7.42 -11.68 4.58
N VAL A 213 7.93 -10.46 4.42
CA VAL A 213 9.28 -10.07 4.82
C VAL A 213 9.19 -9.21 6.07
N GLU A 214 9.67 -9.72 7.20
CA GLU A 214 9.84 -8.96 8.43
C GLU A 214 11.18 -8.22 8.40
N CYS A 215 11.10 -6.89 8.56
CA CYS A 215 12.25 -5.99 8.54
C CYS A 215 12.64 -5.54 9.94
N ALA A 216 13.88 -5.09 10.10
CA ALA A 216 14.30 -4.29 11.24
C ALA A 216 13.47 -2.99 11.37
N PRO A 217 13.25 -2.47 12.59
CA PRO A 217 12.52 -1.21 12.80
C PRO A 217 13.14 -0.06 11.99
N GLY A 218 12.30 0.80 11.39
CA GLY A 218 12.74 1.95 10.60
C GLY A 218 13.34 1.62 9.22
N ARG A 219 13.61 0.35 8.89
CA ARG A 219 14.27 -0.06 7.65
C ARG A 219 13.32 -0.48 6.52
N ARG A 220 12.01 -0.49 6.75
CA ARG A 220 10.99 -0.99 5.81
C ARG A 220 11.06 -0.35 4.43
N GLY A 221 11.27 0.97 4.35
CA GLY A 221 11.35 1.70 3.07
C GLY A 221 12.56 1.30 2.23
N ALA A 222 13.75 1.25 2.85
CA ALA A 222 14.97 0.80 2.19
C ALA A 222 14.89 -0.68 1.77
N ALA A 223 14.32 -1.53 2.64
CA ALA A 223 14.11 -2.94 2.35
C ALA A 223 13.19 -3.17 1.14
N ALA A 224 12.16 -2.35 0.94
CA ALA A 224 11.25 -2.50 -0.21
C ALA A 224 11.98 -2.37 -1.55
N GLY A 225 12.89 -1.40 -1.67
CA GLY A 225 13.73 -1.23 -2.86
C GLY A 225 14.75 -2.37 -3.02
N GLN A 226 15.31 -2.87 -1.92
CA GLN A 226 16.25 -3.99 -1.94
C GLN A 226 15.57 -5.31 -2.34
N VAL A 227 14.39 -5.61 -1.79
CA VAL A 227 13.57 -6.78 -2.17
C VAL A 227 13.19 -6.72 -3.65
N THR A 228 12.76 -5.55 -4.13
CA THR A 228 12.41 -5.37 -5.55
C THR A 228 13.61 -5.69 -6.45
N ARG A 229 14.81 -5.23 -6.09
CA ARG A 229 16.05 -5.53 -6.83
C ARG A 229 16.45 -7.00 -6.73
N ALA A 230 16.39 -7.60 -5.54
CA ALA A 230 16.73 -9.00 -5.31
C ALA A 230 15.85 -9.96 -6.14
N LEU A 231 14.60 -9.58 -6.41
CA LEU A 231 13.65 -10.35 -7.22
C LEU A 231 13.62 -9.92 -8.70
N GLY A 232 14.61 -9.15 -9.16
CA GLY A 232 14.75 -8.73 -10.56
C GLY A 232 13.63 -7.81 -11.06
N GLY A 233 12.97 -7.07 -10.18
CA GLY A 233 11.89 -6.13 -10.53
C GLY A 233 10.57 -6.79 -10.97
N ARG A 234 10.47 -8.13 -10.91
CA ARG A 234 9.29 -8.88 -11.36
C ARG A 234 8.23 -9.09 -10.28
N ALA A 235 8.57 -8.82 -9.02
CA ALA A 235 7.66 -9.00 -7.90
C ALA A 235 6.90 -7.72 -7.53
N TRP A 236 5.66 -7.89 -7.09
CA TRP A 236 4.85 -6.81 -6.50
C TRP A 236 5.17 -6.67 -5.03
N VAL A 237 6.04 -5.73 -4.69
CA VAL A 237 6.38 -5.41 -3.30
C VAL A 237 5.49 -4.28 -2.78
N VAL A 238 4.82 -4.52 -1.66
CA VAL A 238 3.87 -3.60 -1.01
C VAL A 238 4.12 -3.59 0.51
N PRO A 239 4.16 -2.42 1.17
CA PRO A 239 4.15 -2.37 2.64
C PRO A 239 2.87 -2.97 3.22
N CYS A 240 2.99 -3.79 4.27
CA CYS A 240 1.80 -4.29 4.94
C CYS A 240 1.05 -3.14 5.66
N PRO A 241 -0.26 -2.94 5.44
CA PRO A 241 -1.03 -1.87 6.08
C PRO A 241 -1.24 -2.12 7.59
N VAL A 242 -1.23 -3.39 8.00
CA VAL A 242 -1.48 -3.80 9.38
C VAL A 242 -0.19 -3.86 10.22
N ARG A 243 0.93 -4.27 9.62
CA ARG A 243 2.20 -4.53 10.33
C ARG A 243 3.28 -3.57 9.83
N SER A 244 3.70 -2.63 10.68
CA SER A 244 4.68 -1.59 10.35
C SER A 244 6.08 -2.11 9.99
N ARG A 245 6.39 -3.36 10.35
CA ARG A 245 7.67 -4.03 10.04
C ARG A 245 7.60 -5.00 8.88
N HIS A 246 6.43 -5.21 8.27
CA HIS A 246 6.27 -6.22 7.22
C HIS A 246 6.18 -5.58 5.83
N LEU A 247 6.79 -6.26 4.86
CA LEU A 247 6.51 -6.12 3.44
C LEU A 247 5.80 -7.39 2.95
N ILE A 248 4.93 -7.24 1.97
CA ILE A 248 4.28 -8.33 1.27
C ILE A 248 4.77 -8.28 -0.18
N ALA A 249 5.36 -9.36 -0.67
CA ALA A 249 5.80 -9.49 -2.05
C ALA A 249 4.99 -10.58 -2.76
N LEU A 250 4.33 -10.25 -3.87
CA LEU A 250 3.73 -11.24 -4.77
C LEU A 250 4.75 -11.56 -5.85
N VAL A 251 5.31 -12.77 -5.78
CA VAL A 251 6.34 -13.25 -6.69
C VAL A 251 5.67 -14.12 -7.75
N PRO A 252 5.80 -13.81 -9.04
CA PRO A 252 5.18 -14.60 -10.10
C PRO A 252 5.73 -16.03 -10.09
N GLN A 253 4.84 -17.01 -10.25
CA GLN A 253 5.24 -18.38 -10.49
C GLN A 253 5.68 -18.55 -11.95
N HIS A 254 6.87 -19.08 -12.20
CA HIS A 254 7.29 -19.41 -13.56
C HIS A 254 6.69 -20.76 -13.96
N GLY A 255 6.15 -20.84 -15.18
CA GLY A 255 5.70 -22.10 -15.76
C GLY A 255 6.87 -23.06 -15.92
N GLY A 256 6.83 -24.18 -15.21
CA GLY A 256 7.88 -25.20 -15.23
C GLY A 256 7.40 -26.48 -14.55
N ALA A 257 8.17 -27.57 -14.74
CA ALA A 257 7.90 -28.86 -14.12
C ALA A 257 7.76 -28.74 -12.58
N PRO A 258 7.03 -29.64 -11.90
CA PRO A 258 6.79 -29.57 -10.45
C PRO A 258 8.06 -29.39 -9.58
N GLY A 259 9.20 -29.97 -10.00
CA GLY A 259 10.50 -29.78 -9.37
C GLY A 259 11.08 -28.37 -9.52
N ALA A 260 10.94 -27.75 -10.69
CA ALA A 260 11.32 -26.36 -10.95
C ALA A 260 10.46 -25.38 -10.13
N ARG A 261 9.16 -25.68 -9.99
CA ARG A 261 8.27 -24.93 -9.08
C ARG A 261 8.80 -24.96 -7.66
N ARG A 262 9.25 -26.11 -7.13
CA ARG A 262 9.79 -26.21 -5.76
C ARG A 262 11.07 -25.38 -5.59
N ALA A 263 11.98 -25.42 -6.57
CA ALA A 263 13.22 -24.65 -6.59
C ALA A 263 13.00 -23.12 -6.64
N ASP A 264 11.99 -22.64 -7.35
CA ASP A 264 11.65 -21.21 -7.44
C ASP A 264 11.17 -20.60 -6.10
N ALA A 265 10.56 -21.40 -5.22
CA ALA A 265 9.96 -20.93 -3.96
C ALA A 265 11.06 -20.56 -2.98
N ASP A 266 11.94 -21.54 -2.90
CA ASP A 266 13.21 -21.62 -2.25
C ASP A 266 14.14 -20.51 -2.74
N ALA A 267 14.15 -20.22 -4.05
CA ALA A 267 14.91 -19.11 -4.61
C ALA A 267 14.43 -17.75 -4.08
N ALA A 268 13.13 -17.46 -4.06
CA ALA A 268 12.63 -16.16 -3.61
C ALA A 268 12.97 -15.87 -2.13
N GLY A 269 12.71 -16.84 -1.24
CA GLY A 269 13.04 -16.72 0.18
C GLY A 269 14.54 -16.56 0.41
N ARG A 270 15.36 -17.40 -0.23
CA ARG A 270 16.84 -17.32 -0.14
C ARG A 270 17.38 -15.99 -0.68
N LEU A 271 16.93 -15.54 -1.85
CA LEU A 271 17.41 -14.30 -2.47
C LEU A 271 17.10 -13.10 -1.56
N ILE A 272 15.90 -13.02 -0.99
CA ILE A 272 15.58 -11.91 -0.08
C ILE A 272 16.48 -11.97 1.16
N SER A 273 16.60 -13.13 1.82
CA SER A 273 17.41 -13.25 3.04
C SER A 273 18.90 -13.04 2.80
N GLN A 274 19.42 -13.40 1.62
CA GLN A 274 20.83 -13.21 1.25
C GLN A 274 21.16 -11.75 0.93
N TRP A 275 20.30 -11.07 0.18
CA TRP A 275 20.58 -9.72 -0.35
C TRP A 275 20.00 -8.58 0.49
N VAL A 276 19.13 -8.90 1.46
CA VAL A 276 18.48 -7.92 2.33
C VAL A 276 18.81 -8.24 3.79
N PRO A 277 19.77 -7.52 4.40
CA PRO A 277 20.23 -7.82 5.75
C PRO A 277 19.12 -7.62 6.79
N ASP A 278 19.22 -8.37 7.89
CA ASP A 278 18.30 -8.31 9.05
C ASP A 278 16.83 -8.55 8.68
N THR A 279 16.58 -9.38 7.66
CA THR A 279 15.23 -9.80 7.29
C THR A 279 14.92 -11.22 7.72
N ARG A 280 13.64 -11.48 7.96
CA ARG A 280 13.08 -12.82 8.08
C ARG A 280 11.97 -12.99 7.05
N VAL A 281 11.93 -14.12 6.37
CA VAL A 281 11.04 -14.32 5.21
C VAL A 281 10.22 -15.58 5.37
N GLY A 282 8.90 -15.44 5.32
CA GLY A 282 8.00 -16.57 5.13
C GLY A 282 7.47 -16.59 3.71
N VAL A 283 7.43 -17.77 3.08
CA VAL A 283 7.01 -17.95 1.69
C VAL A 283 5.81 -18.92 1.64
N SER A 284 4.75 -18.53 0.94
CA SER A 284 3.57 -19.38 0.74
C SER A 284 3.79 -20.45 -0.33
N GLU A 285 2.81 -21.33 -0.48
CA GLU A 285 2.67 -22.09 -1.72
C GLU A 285 2.23 -21.18 -2.88
N PRO A 286 2.36 -21.60 -4.14
CA PRO A 286 1.76 -20.89 -5.26
C PRO A 286 0.24 -20.84 -5.08
N VAL A 287 -0.32 -19.63 -5.09
CA VAL A 287 -1.76 -19.42 -4.97
C VAL A 287 -2.26 -18.60 -6.17
N PRO A 288 -3.46 -18.90 -6.71
CA PRO A 288 -4.10 -18.00 -7.65
C PRO A 288 -4.43 -16.67 -6.95
N LEU A 289 -4.50 -15.57 -7.69
CA LEU A 289 -4.68 -14.23 -7.12
C LEU A 289 -5.92 -14.09 -6.21
N HIS A 290 -7.03 -14.77 -6.50
CA HIS A 290 -8.23 -14.73 -5.66
C HIS A 290 -8.00 -15.37 -4.27
N ARG A 291 -6.95 -16.19 -4.10
CA ARG A 291 -6.53 -16.78 -2.81
C ARG A 291 -5.33 -16.06 -2.18
N THR A 292 -5.05 -14.81 -2.56
CA THR A 292 -3.91 -14.04 -1.99
C THR A 292 -3.97 -13.96 -0.47
N ALA A 293 -5.16 -13.86 0.12
CA ALA A 293 -5.33 -13.90 1.58
C ALA A 293 -4.82 -15.21 2.21
N VAL A 294 -5.14 -16.36 1.61
CA VAL A 294 -4.64 -17.67 2.05
C VAL A 294 -3.12 -17.73 1.90
N GLY A 295 -2.59 -17.25 0.77
CA GLY A 295 -1.13 -17.16 0.57
C GLY A 295 -0.45 -16.29 1.64
N TYR A 296 -1.06 -15.16 2.02
CA TYR A 296 -0.57 -14.32 3.10
C TYR A 296 -0.54 -15.05 4.45
N GLU A 297 -1.59 -15.80 4.79
CA GLU A 297 -1.63 -16.61 6.02
C GLU A 297 -0.53 -17.67 6.03
N GLN A 298 -0.40 -18.44 4.95
CA GLN A 298 0.66 -19.44 4.79
C GLN A 298 2.06 -18.85 4.97
N ALA A 299 2.33 -17.73 4.28
CA ALA A 299 3.59 -17.01 4.40
C ALA A 299 3.81 -16.46 5.81
N PHE A 300 2.77 -16.02 6.51
CA PHE A 300 2.89 -15.55 7.89
C PHE A 300 3.22 -16.69 8.87
N HIS A 301 2.63 -17.88 8.67
CA HIS A 301 3.01 -19.06 9.44
C HIS A 301 4.45 -19.48 9.17
N ALA A 302 4.86 -19.53 7.90
CA ALA A 302 6.24 -19.81 7.53
C ALA A 302 7.22 -18.78 8.13
N LEU A 303 6.84 -17.50 8.18
CA LEU A 303 7.64 -16.45 8.81
C LEU A 303 7.86 -16.72 10.32
N ALA A 304 6.88 -17.30 11.02
CA ALA A 304 7.05 -17.67 12.42
C ALA A 304 8.18 -18.69 12.60
N VAL A 305 8.31 -19.66 11.70
CA VAL A 305 9.43 -20.61 11.64
C VAL A 305 10.74 -19.92 11.28
N ALA A 306 10.70 -19.05 10.27
CA ALA A 306 11.88 -18.37 9.75
C ALA A 306 12.61 -17.55 10.84
N ARG A 307 11.87 -17.01 11.82
CA ARG A 307 12.44 -16.25 12.94
C ARG A 307 13.44 -17.04 13.79
N SER A 308 13.22 -18.34 13.97
CA SER A 308 14.10 -19.22 14.76
C SER A 308 15.14 -19.95 13.91
N ARG A 309 15.07 -19.83 12.59
CA ARG A 309 15.99 -20.49 11.65
C ARG A 309 17.22 -19.61 11.35
N PRO A 310 18.43 -20.19 11.30
CA PRO A 310 19.63 -19.45 10.93
C PRO A 310 19.59 -18.93 9.49
N GLU A 311 18.92 -19.66 8.57
CA GLU A 311 18.78 -19.28 7.16
C GLU A 311 17.88 -18.05 6.96
N GLY A 312 17.16 -17.63 8.00
CA GLY A 312 16.31 -16.44 7.99
C GLY A 312 15.11 -16.52 7.05
N HIS A 313 14.85 -17.66 6.41
CA HIS A 313 13.67 -17.89 5.58
C HIS A 313 13.06 -19.27 5.83
N CYS A 314 11.78 -19.39 5.51
CA CYS A 314 11.06 -20.66 5.56
C CYS A 314 9.95 -20.64 4.50
N ARG A 315 9.71 -21.79 3.90
CA ARG A 315 8.55 -22.04 3.06
C ARG A 315 7.45 -22.72 3.87
N PHE A 316 6.21 -22.44 3.52
CA PHE A 316 5.06 -23.23 3.92
C PHE A 316 5.04 -24.55 3.13
N ASP A 317 5.19 -25.67 3.82
CA ASP A 317 5.17 -27.02 3.27
C ASP A 317 4.25 -27.87 4.18
N ARG A 318 2.98 -28.06 3.75
CA ARG A 318 1.98 -28.83 4.52
C ARG A 318 1.10 -29.65 3.56
N PRO A 319 0.90 -30.97 3.78
CA PRO A 319 0.38 -31.86 2.73
C PRO A 319 -1.14 -32.01 2.61
N ALA A 320 -1.99 -31.17 3.23
CA ALA A 320 -3.45 -31.37 3.14
C ALA A 320 -4.26 -30.07 3.28
N ASP A 321 -4.98 -29.71 2.21
CA ASP A 321 -6.01 -28.67 2.22
C ASP A 321 -7.32 -29.27 2.75
N LEU A 322 -7.85 -28.70 3.84
CA LEU A 322 -9.16 -29.06 4.39
C LEU A 322 -10.25 -29.01 3.31
N ARG A 323 -10.14 -28.08 2.36
CA ARG A 323 -11.11 -27.98 1.25
C ARG A 323 -11.13 -29.23 0.38
N SER A 324 -9.96 -29.78 0.06
CA SER A 324 -9.86 -31.01 -0.73
C SER A 324 -10.39 -32.22 0.04
N ALA A 325 -10.15 -32.28 1.35
CA ALA A 325 -10.64 -33.38 2.19
C ALA A 325 -12.17 -33.34 2.42
N LEU A 326 -12.75 -32.13 2.44
CA LEU A 326 -14.18 -31.93 2.72
C LEU A 326 -15.06 -31.94 1.46
N GLY A 327 -14.47 -31.69 0.28
CA GLY A 327 -15.14 -31.79 -1.00
C GLY A 327 -16.42 -30.92 -1.11
N PRO A 328 -17.37 -31.30 -1.98
CA PRO A 328 -18.61 -30.57 -2.20
C PRO A 328 -19.47 -30.41 -0.94
N ALA A 329 -19.54 -31.44 -0.08
CA ALA A 329 -20.30 -31.39 1.17
C ALA A 329 -19.84 -30.26 2.10
N GLY A 330 -18.53 -29.97 2.12
CA GLY A 330 -17.98 -28.83 2.85
C GLY A 330 -18.40 -27.49 2.26
N SER A 331 -18.43 -27.36 0.93
CA SER A 331 -18.89 -26.15 0.24
C SER A 331 -20.38 -25.91 0.42
N ASP A 332 -21.20 -26.96 0.42
CA ASP A 332 -22.63 -26.86 0.69
C ASP A 332 -22.89 -26.40 2.12
N TRP A 333 -22.26 -27.06 3.10
CA TRP A 333 -22.32 -26.66 4.50
C TRP A 333 -21.90 -25.20 4.73
N ALA A 334 -20.80 -24.77 4.10
CA ALA A 334 -20.31 -23.41 4.21
C ALA A 334 -21.29 -22.39 3.58
N SER A 335 -21.87 -22.74 2.43
CA SER A 335 -22.87 -21.91 1.76
C SER A 335 -24.13 -21.77 2.60
N THR A 336 -24.60 -22.86 3.24
CA THR A 336 -25.73 -22.84 4.17
C THR A 336 -25.44 -21.96 5.39
N LEU A 337 -24.27 -22.11 6.03
CA LEU A 337 -23.90 -21.31 7.20
C LEU A 337 -23.83 -19.81 6.85
N LEU A 338 -23.26 -19.47 5.70
CA LEU A 338 -23.05 -18.08 5.28
C LEU A 338 -24.23 -17.49 4.51
N ALA A 339 -25.28 -18.27 4.22
CA ALA A 339 -26.48 -17.84 3.51
C ALA A 339 -27.14 -16.57 4.09
N PRO A 340 -27.23 -16.37 5.43
CA PRO A 340 -27.77 -15.14 6.00
C PRO A 340 -27.00 -13.88 5.61
N CYS A 341 -25.69 -13.98 5.39
CA CYS A 341 -24.86 -12.89 4.90
C CYS A 341 -24.94 -12.77 3.38
N LEU A 342 -24.91 -13.88 2.63
CA LEU A 342 -24.96 -13.88 1.17
C LEU A 342 -26.28 -13.31 0.62
N SER A 343 -27.39 -13.57 1.32
CA SER A 343 -28.72 -13.05 0.99
C SER A 343 -28.98 -11.64 1.54
N TYR A 344 -28.08 -11.11 2.38
CA TYR A 344 -28.27 -9.80 3.01
C TYR A 344 -28.27 -8.68 1.97
N ARG A 345 -29.28 -7.82 2.05
CA ARG A 345 -29.38 -6.59 1.26
C ARG A 345 -29.28 -5.38 2.18
N PRO A 346 -28.36 -4.44 1.91
CA PRO A 346 -28.22 -3.24 2.73
C PRO A 346 -29.46 -2.36 2.61
N GLY A 347 -29.90 -1.78 3.73
CA GLY A 347 -31.07 -0.89 3.76
C GLY A 347 -30.79 0.49 3.16
N ARG A 348 -29.52 0.93 3.20
CA ARG A 348 -29.04 2.16 2.56
C ARG A 348 -27.86 1.86 1.66
N ARG A 349 -27.67 2.66 0.62
CA ARG A 349 -26.52 2.53 -0.31
C ARG A 349 -25.16 2.62 0.38
N THR A 350 -25.08 3.26 1.54
CA THR A 350 -23.85 3.42 2.32
C THR A 350 -23.59 2.29 3.30
N ASP A 351 -24.56 1.40 3.50
CA ASP A 351 -24.42 0.26 4.41
C ASP A 351 -23.68 -0.88 3.69
N PRO A 352 -22.90 -1.69 4.42
CA PRO A 352 -22.16 -2.79 3.81
C PRO A 352 -23.10 -3.82 3.21
N ASP A 353 -22.78 -4.33 2.03
CA ASP A 353 -23.48 -5.50 1.50
C ASP A 353 -22.96 -6.82 2.13
N GLY A 354 -23.55 -7.95 1.73
CA GLY A 354 -23.16 -9.27 2.22
C GLY A 354 -21.69 -9.62 1.96
N GLN A 355 -21.13 -9.23 0.82
CA GLN A 355 -19.74 -9.50 0.48
C GLN A 355 -18.80 -8.65 1.34
N GLU A 356 -19.13 -7.38 1.55
CA GLU A 356 -18.38 -6.50 2.46
C GLU A 356 -18.39 -7.03 3.90
N LEU A 357 -19.49 -7.64 4.35
CA LEU A 357 -19.58 -8.27 5.67
C LEU A 357 -18.68 -9.52 5.76
N LEU A 358 -18.70 -10.40 4.77
CA LEU A 358 -17.83 -11.59 4.74
C LEU A 358 -16.35 -11.20 4.65
N ALA A 359 -16.00 -10.20 3.84
CA ALA A 359 -14.66 -9.63 3.78
C ALA A 359 -14.23 -9.01 5.13
N THR A 360 -15.17 -8.40 5.85
CA THR A 360 -14.95 -7.87 7.21
C THR A 360 -14.66 -8.99 8.19
N LEU A 361 -15.46 -10.07 8.16
CA LEU A 361 -15.29 -11.25 9.01
C LEU A 361 -13.93 -11.91 8.78
N GLY A 362 -13.56 -12.17 7.52
CA GLY A 362 -12.27 -12.76 7.16
C GLY A 362 -11.09 -11.88 7.60
N SER A 363 -11.17 -10.58 7.36
CA SER A 363 -10.15 -9.62 7.80
C SER A 363 -10.00 -9.59 9.32
N TRP A 364 -11.11 -9.65 10.06
CA TRP A 364 -11.10 -9.65 11.51
C TRP A 364 -10.58 -10.98 12.08
N LEU A 365 -10.91 -12.13 11.50
CA LEU A 365 -10.35 -13.41 11.91
C LEU A 365 -8.81 -13.47 11.70
N ALA A 366 -8.31 -12.84 10.64
CA ALA A 366 -6.87 -12.78 10.33
C ALA A 366 -6.10 -11.74 11.19
N PHE A 367 -6.70 -10.58 11.50
CA PHE A 367 -6.01 -9.42 12.08
C PHE A 367 -6.59 -8.88 13.39
N ASP A 368 -7.66 -9.48 13.90
CA ASP A 368 -8.43 -8.99 15.05
C ASP A 368 -8.81 -7.50 14.87
N GLY A 369 -8.82 -6.69 15.92
CA GLY A 369 -9.14 -5.27 15.87
C GLY A 369 -8.26 -4.45 14.91
N ALA A 370 -7.11 -4.98 14.46
CA ALA A 370 -6.30 -4.32 13.44
C ALA A 370 -6.88 -4.43 12.01
N ALA A 371 -7.96 -5.21 11.83
CA ALA A 371 -8.69 -5.32 10.57
C ALA A 371 -9.19 -3.98 10.03
N HIS A 372 -9.46 -2.98 10.88
CA HIS A 372 -9.88 -1.65 10.42
C HIS A 372 -8.81 -1.00 9.51
N ARG A 373 -7.52 -1.25 9.77
CA ARG A 373 -6.42 -0.80 8.90
C ARG A 373 -6.35 -1.59 7.60
N HIS A 374 -6.63 -2.89 7.67
CA HIS A 374 -6.69 -3.75 6.48
C HIS A 374 -7.83 -3.34 5.54
N LEU A 375 -9.00 -3.06 6.13
CA LEU A 375 -10.23 -2.69 5.43
C LEU A 375 -10.31 -1.19 5.08
N ARG A 376 -9.36 -0.38 5.58
CA ARG A 376 -9.36 1.08 5.46
C ARG A 376 -10.67 1.73 5.94
N ILE A 377 -11.27 1.17 6.99
CA ILE A 377 -12.47 1.70 7.65
C ILE A 377 -12.14 2.24 9.04
N HIS A 378 -13.07 2.99 9.63
CA HIS A 378 -12.94 3.42 11.01
C HIS A 378 -13.18 2.24 11.98
N ARG A 379 -12.53 2.25 13.15
CA ARG A 379 -12.68 1.21 14.18
C ARG A 379 -14.12 1.00 14.64
N ASN A 380 -14.92 2.07 14.69
CA ASN A 380 -16.35 1.98 15.06
C ASN A 380 -17.16 1.29 13.96
N THR A 381 -16.83 1.54 12.69
CA THR A 381 -17.46 0.85 11.55
C THR A 381 -17.16 -0.64 11.60
N LEU A 382 -15.93 -1.02 11.94
CA LEU A 382 -15.58 -2.42 12.18
C LEU A 382 -16.44 -3.04 13.29
N ALA A 383 -16.56 -2.37 14.44
CA ALA A 383 -17.37 -2.86 15.56
C ALA A 383 -18.86 -3.03 15.18
N ALA A 384 -19.44 -2.07 14.46
CA ALA A 384 -20.82 -2.15 13.99
C ALA A 384 -21.04 -3.31 13.02
N ARG A 385 -20.11 -3.53 12.07
CA ARG A 385 -20.15 -4.66 11.13
C ARG A 385 -20.05 -6.01 11.86
N LEU A 386 -19.20 -6.12 12.87
CA LEU A 386 -19.06 -7.34 13.68
C LEU A 386 -20.30 -7.63 14.51
N ALA A 387 -20.97 -6.60 15.04
CA ALA A 387 -22.26 -6.77 15.73
C ALA A 387 -23.33 -7.31 14.77
N LEU A 388 -23.42 -6.72 13.57
CA LEU A 388 -24.35 -7.21 12.53
C LEU A 388 -24.04 -8.66 12.11
N LEU A 389 -22.75 -9.01 11.97
CA LEU A 389 -22.32 -10.39 11.66
C LEU A 389 -22.71 -11.37 12.75
N ARG A 390 -22.48 -11.02 14.03
CA ARG A 390 -22.89 -11.84 15.18
C ARG A 390 -24.39 -12.11 15.14
N ASP A 391 -25.19 -11.08 14.91
CA ASP A 391 -26.65 -11.20 14.95
C ASP A 391 -27.18 -12.00 13.74
N ARG A 392 -26.53 -11.88 12.57
CA ARG A 392 -26.96 -12.56 11.32
C ARG A 392 -26.53 -14.01 11.24
N LEU A 393 -25.30 -14.32 11.65
CA LEU A 393 -24.78 -15.69 11.65
C LEU A 393 -25.14 -16.42 12.95
N ALA A 394 -25.65 -15.70 13.95
CA ALA A 394 -25.85 -16.20 15.31
C ALA A 394 -24.60 -16.94 15.83
N LEU A 395 -23.44 -16.28 15.66
CA LEU A 395 -22.13 -16.75 16.10
C LEU A 395 -21.56 -15.77 17.13
N ASP A 396 -21.21 -16.25 18.32
CA ASP A 396 -20.51 -15.47 19.32
C ASP A 396 -19.03 -15.36 18.95
N LEU A 397 -18.68 -14.29 18.23
CA LEU A 397 -17.31 -14.01 17.83
C LEU A 397 -16.36 -13.79 19.02
N SER A 398 -16.80 -13.77 20.28
CA SER A 398 -15.90 -13.82 21.42
C SER A 398 -15.32 -15.23 21.68
N ARG A 399 -15.98 -16.27 21.17
CA ARG A 399 -15.61 -17.68 21.35
C ARG A 399 -14.73 -18.20 20.23
N VAL A 400 -13.69 -18.96 20.58
CA VAL A 400 -12.80 -19.54 19.56
C VAL A 400 -13.52 -20.63 18.75
N SER A 401 -14.50 -21.32 19.32
CA SER A 401 -15.33 -22.30 18.59
C SER A 401 -16.00 -21.65 17.38
N ASP A 402 -16.76 -20.59 17.62
CA ASP A 402 -17.60 -19.92 16.63
C ASP A 402 -16.74 -19.20 15.59
N GLN A 403 -15.63 -18.59 16.04
CA GLN A 403 -14.61 -18.06 15.13
C GLN A 403 -14.03 -19.14 14.22
N SER A 404 -13.79 -20.34 14.72
CA SER A 404 -13.20 -21.44 13.93
C SER A 404 -14.19 -22.01 12.91
N VAL A 405 -15.47 -22.04 13.26
CA VAL A 405 -16.57 -22.37 12.34
C VAL A 405 -16.67 -21.34 11.21
N ALA A 406 -16.74 -20.04 11.56
CA ALA A 406 -16.72 -18.96 10.58
C ALA A 406 -15.48 -19.00 9.68
N TRP A 407 -14.31 -19.23 10.27
CA TRP A 407 -13.05 -19.35 9.56
C TRP A 407 -13.05 -20.51 8.55
N LEU A 408 -13.56 -21.67 8.95
CA LEU A 408 -13.68 -22.83 8.05
C LEU A 408 -14.65 -22.54 6.90
N ALA A 409 -15.83 -22.02 7.22
CA ALA A 409 -16.85 -21.71 6.21
C ALA A 409 -16.34 -20.71 5.16
N LEU A 410 -15.67 -19.63 5.57
CA LEU A 410 -15.09 -18.66 4.64
C LEU A 410 -14.05 -19.29 3.69
N ARG A 411 -13.30 -20.30 4.14
CA ARG A 411 -12.30 -20.99 3.31
C ARG A 411 -12.93 -21.97 2.32
N LEU A 412 -14.08 -22.53 2.67
CA LEU A 412 -14.83 -23.47 1.84
C LEU A 412 -15.76 -22.77 0.83
N LEU A 413 -16.07 -21.49 1.05
CA LEU A 413 -16.94 -20.66 0.20
C LEU A 413 -16.36 -20.33 -1.19
N ALA A 414 -15.08 -20.59 -1.46
CA ALA A 414 -14.45 -20.22 -2.73
C ALA A 414 -15.15 -20.90 -3.93
N PRO A 415 -15.42 -20.17 -5.03
CA PRO A 415 -16.02 -20.74 -6.23
C PRO A 415 -15.09 -21.80 -6.83
N THR A 416 -15.64 -22.95 -7.20
CA THR A 416 -14.98 -23.91 -8.08
C THR A 416 -14.81 -23.23 -9.44
N ALA A 417 -13.58 -22.89 -9.83
CA ALA A 417 -13.33 -22.68 -11.25
C ALA A 417 -13.59 -24.03 -11.95
N PRO A 418 -14.26 -24.06 -13.12
CA PRO A 418 -14.32 -25.28 -13.90
C PRO A 418 -12.89 -25.72 -14.20
N GLU A 419 -12.62 -27.01 -14.00
CA GLU A 419 -11.40 -27.63 -14.48
C GLU A 419 -11.39 -27.45 -16.00
N ASP A 420 -10.30 -26.90 -16.55
CA ASP A 420 -10.02 -26.96 -17.99
C ASP A 420 -9.87 -28.46 -18.31
N ASP A 421 -10.97 -29.11 -18.67
CA ASP A 421 -10.93 -30.35 -19.42
C ASP A 421 -10.25 -30.00 -20.74
N GLY A 422 -8.99 -30.41 -20.85
CA GLY A 422 -8.27 -30.45 -22.10
C GLY A 422 -9.01 -31.37 -23.05
N ASP A 423 -9.77 -30.79 -23.95
CA ASP A 423 -10.21 -31.47 -25.17
C ASP A 423 -9.23 -31.15 -26.28
N ASP A 424 -8.40 -32.14 -26.57
CA ASP A 424 -7.60 -32.25 -27.78
C ASP A 424 -8.54 -32.29 -29.00
N GLY A 425 -8.64 -31.16 -29.71
CA GLY A 425 -9.35 -31.05 -30.98
C GLY A 425 -8.44 -30.46 -32.05
N ASP A 426 -7.66 -31.33 -32.70
CA ASP A 426 -6.84 -31.09 -33.89
C ASP A 426 -7.69 -30.64 -35.11
N GLY A 427 -7.17 -29.68 -35.88
CA GLY A 427 -7.44 -29.55 -37.31
C GLY A 427 -8.11 -28.27 -37.85
N PRO A 428 -7.78 -27.81 -39.08
CA PRO A 428 -7.40 -26.42 -39.36
C PRO A 428 -8.25 -25.70 -40.43
N GLY A 429 -8.08 -24.38 -40.56
CA GLY A 429 -8.49 -23.64 -41.78
C GLY A 429 -8.85 -22.18 -41.54
N GLY A 430 -8.00 -21.25 -42.03
CA GLY A 430 -8.17 -19.82 -41.82
C GLY A 430 -9.14 -19.11 -42.77
N THR A 431 -9.45 -17.85 -42.49
CA THR A 431 -9.52 -16.77 -43.50
C THR A 431 -9.57 -15.38 -42.86
N ARG A 432 -9.08 -14.42 -43.64
CA ARG A 432 -8.94 -12.97 -43.40
C ARG A 432 -10.28 -12.22 -43.42
N GLY A 433 -10.25 -10.99 -42.89
CA GLY A 433 -11.23 -9.90 -43.10
C GLY A 433 -12.31 -9.89 -42.03
N ASP A 434 -12.77 -8.77 -41.46
CA ASP A 434 -12.69 -7.38 -41.87
C ASP A 434 -13.08 -6.47 -40.68
N ARG A 435 -12.67 -5.20 -40.71
CA ARG A 435 -13.18 -4.17 -39.77
C ARG A 435 -14.53 -3.64 -40.27
N PRO A 436 -15.37 -3.12 -39.36
CA PRO A 436 -15.80 -1.71 -39.49
C PRO A 436 -15.76 -0.98 -38.12
N GLY A 437 -15.43 0.30 -38.01
CA GLY A 437 -16.22 1.46 -38.48
C GLY A 437 -17.51 1.55 -37.62
N GLY A 438 -17.65 2.35 -36.58
CA GLY A 438 -17.46 3.79 -36.53
C GLY A 438 -18.79 4.49 -36.81
N THR A 439 -19.63 4.71 -35.79
CA THR A 439 -20.76 5.66 -35.89
C THR A 439 -21.01 6.39 -34.58
N ARG A 440 -21.03 7.71 -34.74
CA ARG A 440 -21.46 8.76 -33.81
C ARG A 440 -22.97 8.65 -33.54
N GLY A 441 -23.40 9.11 -32.37
CA GLY A 441 -24.81 9.28 -32.04
C GLY A 441 -24.96 10.27 -30.88
N ASP A 442 -25.22 11.51 -31.28
CA ASP A 442 -25.72 12.68 -30.57
C ASP A 442 -26.35 12.49 -29.17
N GLY A 443 -25.97 13.38 -28.26
CA GLY A 443 -26.78 13.71 -27.08
C GLY A 443 -27.72 14.89 -27.36
N PRO A 444 -28.65 15.20 -26.43
CA PRO A 444 -29.18 16.55 -26.31
C PRO A 444 -28.82 17.18 -24.96
N ARG A 445 -28.51 18.49 -25.03
CA ARG A 445 -28.39 19.43 -23.91
C ARG A 445 -29.72 20.19 -23.74
N GLY A 446 -30.00 20.54 -22.47
CA GLY A 446 -30.72 21.75 -22.04
C GLY A 446 -32.22 21.57 -21.78
N THR A 447 -32.86 22.19 -20.79
CA THR A 447 -32.45 23.18 -19.77
C THR A 447 -33.60 23.31 -18.72
N PRO A 448 -33.58 24.21 -17.70
CA PRO A 448 -34.02 23.92 -16.33
C PRO A 448 -35.40 24.50 -15.95
N GLY A 449 -35.94 24.10 -14.80
CA GLY A 449 -37.10 24.79 -14.20
C GLY A 449 -37.54 24.27 -12.83
N ASN A 450 -37.36 25.14 -11.82
CA ASN A 450 -38.20 25.36 -10.63
C ASN A 450 -38.39 24.29 -9.51
N GLN A 451 -38.04 24.70 -8.29
CA GLN A 451 -38.73 24.37 -7.02
C GLN A 451 -39.65 25.56 -6.64
N PRO A 452 -40.43 25.56 -5.53
CA PRO A 452 -40.89 24.47 -4.65
C PRO A 452 -42.44 24.47 -4.47
N GLY A 453 -43.00 23.40 -3.92
CA GLY A 453 -44.40 23.36 -3.50
C GLY A 453 -44.66 22.21 -2.56
N GLY A 454 -44.86 22.52 -1.28
CA GLY A 454 -45.20 21.54 -0.26
C GLY A 454 -46.65 21.12 -0.33
N THR A 455 -46.91 19.85 -0.02
CA THR A 455 -48.18 19.41 0.56
C THR A 455 -47.92 18.23 1.49
N ARG A 456 -48.50 18.37 2.68
CA ARG A 456 -48.67 17.32 3.68
C ARG A 456 -49.51 16.19 3.07
N GLY A 457 -49.09 14.95 3.30
CA GLY A 457 -49.83 13.76 2.92
C GLY A 457 -49.61 12.67 3.97
N ASP A 458 -50.71 12.19 4.53
CA ASP A 458 -50.84 11.29 5.66
C ASP A 458 -50.03 9.99 5.56
N GLY A 459 -49.44 9.59 6.69
CA GLY A 459 -48.89 8.26 6.87
C GLY A 459 -49.99 7.24 7.23
N PRO A 460 -50.02 6.05 6.63
CA PRO A 460 -50.83 4.97 7.16
C PRO A 460 -50.04 4.24 8.26
N ARG A 461 -50.71 4.09 9.41
CA ARG A 461 -50.33 3.19 10.50
C ARG A 461 -50.20 1.76 9.99
N GLY A 462 -48.99 1.23 10.02
CA GLY A 462 -48.68 -0.18 9.77
C GLY A 462 -48.51 -0.96 11.07
N VAL A 463 -49.59 -1.62 11.47
CA VAL A 463 -49.70 -2.94 12.13
C VAL A 463 -48.47 -3.46 12.91
N ARG A 464 -48.68 -3.63 14.22
CA ARG A 464 -47.87 -4.48 15.10
C ARG A 464 -47.95 -5.93 14.59
N GLY A 465 -46.84 -6.44 14.09
CA GLY A 465 -46.64 -7.87 13.90
C GLY A 465 -46.01 -8.45 15.17
N ASP A 466 -46.83 -9.14 15.96
CA ASP A 466 -46.36 -10.09 16.97
C ASP A 466 -45.65 -11.24 16.24
N GLY A 467 -44.32 -11.18 16.20
CA GLY A 467 -43.46 -12.25 15.73
C GLY A 467 -42.98 -13.07 16.91
N LEU A 468 -43.60 -14.24 17.07
CA LEU A 468 -43.23 -15.29 18.01
C LEU A 468 -41.72 -15.51 18.05
N GLY A 469 -41.14 -15.38 19.25
CA GLY A 469 -39.77 -15.76 19.53
C GLY A 469 -39.57 -17.26 19.30
N GLY A 470 -38.93 -17.61 18.18
CA GLY A 470 -38.31 -18.93 18.02
C GLY A 470 -37.22 -19.10 19.07
N ALA A 471 -37.28 -20.19 19.82
CA ALA A 471 -36.28 -20.53 20.83
C ALA A 471 -34.87 -20.61 20.18
N PRO A 472 -33.83 -20.00 20.79
CA PRO A 472 -32.49 -19.93 20.19
C PRO A 472 -31.73 -21.28 20.08
N GLY A 473 -32.26 -22.38 20.61
CA GLY A 473 -31.56 -23.67 20.68
C GLY A 473 -31.58 -24.52 19.40
N GLY A 474 -32.67 -24.50 18.62
CA GLY A 474 -32.81 -25.43 17.48
C GLY A 474 -31.86 -25.13 16.31
N ASP A 475 -31.51 -23.85 16.15
CA ASP A 475 -30.66 -23.37 15.07
C ASP A 475 -29.17 -23.58 15.39
N GLU A 476 -28.80 -23.53 16.67
CA GLU A 476 -27.45 -23.85 17.15
C GLU A 476 -27.17 -25.34 17.00
N ASP A 477 -28.13 -26.20 17.40
CA ASP A 477 -28.00 -27.65 17.26
C ASP A 477 -27.80 -28.05 15.79
N ILE A 478 -28.61 -27.59 14.85
CA ILE A 478 -28.48 -27.99 13.43
C ILE A 478 -27.09 -27.65 12.85
N ARG A 479 -26.52 -26.50 13.22
CA ARG A 479 -25.20 -26.05 12.73
C ARG A 479 -24.06 -26.91 13.27
N TRP A 480 -24.07 -27.18 14.57
CA TRP A 480 -23.04 -28.01 15.21
C TRP A 480 -23.15 -29.47 14.77
N HIS A 481 -24.35 -30.01 14.62
CA HIS A 481 -24.57 -31.36 14.08
C HIS A 481 -24.11 -31.47 12.62
N GLY A 482 -24.35 -30.44 11.80
CA GLY A 482 -23.83 -30.37 10.43
C GLY A 482 -22.31 -30.34 10.39
N LEU A 483 -21.67 -29.56 11.27
CA LEU A 483 -20.21 -29.53 11.41
C LEU A 483 -19.66 -30.88 11.88
N ASP A 484 -20.25 -31.51 12.89
CA ASP A 484 -19.75 -32.78 13.43
C ASP A 484 -19.84 -33.90 12.41
N ARG A 485 -20.91 -33.96 11.62
CA ARG A 485 -21.03 -34.88 10.48
C ARG A 485 -19.92 -34.63 9.45
N LEU A 486 -19.62 -33.37 9.16
CA LEU A 486 -18.57 -32.99 8.21
C LEU A 486 -17.17 -33.38 8.73
N LEU A 487 -16.92 -33.19 10.02
CA LEU A 487 -15.65 -33.48 10.68
C LEU A 487 -15.43 -34.98 10.98
N ALA A 488 -16.48 -35.80 10.93
CA ALA A 488 -16.39 -37.24 11.14
C ALA A 488 -15.71 -38.00 9.97
N ALA A 489 -15.45 -37.35 8.84
CA ALA A 489 -14.82 -37.98 7.68
C ALA A 489 -13.45 -38.61 8.03
N PRO A 490 -13.21 -39.91 7.74
CA PRO A 490 -11.98 -40.60 8.14
C PRO A 490 -10.67 -39.92 7.67
N ALA A 491 -10.68 -39.31 6.48
CA ALA A 491 -9.55 -38.57 5.93
C ALA A 491 -9.09 -37.40 6.83
N LEU A 492 -9.99 -36.83 7.63
CA LEU A 492 -9.68 -35.71 8.52
C LEU A 492 -8.97 -36.14 9.81
N ARG A 493 -9.06 -37.41 10.22
CA ARG A 493 -8.38 -37.89 11.43
C ARG A 493 -6.86 -37.85 11.28
N LEU A 494 -6.35 -38.26 10.11
CA LEU A 494 -4.93 -38.15 9.79
C LEU A 494 -4.47 -36.68 9.76
N TRP A 495 -5.24 -35.82 9.08
CA TRP A 495 -4.99 -34.38 9.08
C TRP A 495 -4.93 -33.81 10.50
N ALA A 496 -5.90 -34.15 11.34
CA ALA A 496 -6.00 -33.65 12.70
C ALA A 496 -4.83 -34.13 13.57
N HIS A 497 -4.44 -35.39 13.43
CA HIS A 497 -3.25 -35.94 14.07
C HIS A 497 -1.99 -35.16 13.66
N ASP A 498 -1.77 -34.92 12.37
CA ASP A 498 -0.63 -34.15 11.86
C ASP A 498 -0.60 -32.71 12.39
N GLN A 499 -1.76 -32.09 12.64
CA GLN A 499 -1.82 -30.75 13.22
C GLN A 499 -1.28 -30.68 14.66
N VAL A 500 -1.42 -31.76 15.43
CA VAL A 500 -1.07 -31.78 16.87
C VAL A 500 0.16 -32.64 17.17
N ALA A 501 0.62 -33.47 16.24
CA ALA A 501 1.75 -34.38 16.43
C ALA A 501 3.02 -33.67 16.92
N LEU A 502 3.33 -32.50 16.35
CA LEU A 502 4.49 -31.68 16.75
C LEU A 502 4.38 -31.06 18.15
N LEU A 503 3.18 -31.06 18.75
CA LEU A 503 3.01 -30.67 20.15
C LEU A 503 3.22 -31.85 21.11
N GLY A 504 3.20 -33.09 20.62
CA GLY A 504 3.23 -34.32 21.40
C GLY A 504 4.59 -35.01 21.52
N THR A 505 5.63 -34.54 20.82
CA THR A 505 6.98 -35.13 20.88
C THR A 505 7.66 -34.91 22.25
N ASP A 506 8.58 -35.79 22.64
CA ASP A 506 9.15 -35.84 24.00
C ASP A 506 9.64 -34.48 24.54
N GLY A 507 9.15 -34.11 25.73
CA GLY A 507 9.39 -32.83 26.39
C GLY A 507 8.30 -31.76 26.21
N THR A 508 7.31 -31.95 25.30
CA THR A 508 6.26 -30.95 24.99
C THR A 508 4.82 -31.37 25.29
N ALA A 509 4.55 -32.45 26.03
CA ALA A 509 3.20 -32.79 26.50
C ALA A 509 2.51 -31.61 27.24
N VAL A 510 3.31 -30.79 27.95
CA VAL A 510 2.88 -29.53 28.56
C VAL A 510 2.39 -28.51 27.53
N GLY A 511 2.97 -28.51 26.33
CA GLY A 511 2.59 -27.68 25.18
C GLY A 511 1.19 -28.01 24.68
N LEU A 512 0.89 -29.28 24.39
CA LEU A 512 -0.45 -29.69 23.96
C LEU A 512 -1.51 -29.39 25.04
N ALA A 513 -1.22 -29.70 26.30
CA ALA A 513 -2.11 -29.39 27.42
C ALA A 513 -2.35 -27.86 27.56
N THR A 514 -1.30 -27.06 27.39
CA THR A 514 -1.41 -25.58 27.43
C THR A 514 -2.24 -25.06 26.27
N VAL A 515 -2.05 -25.59 25.05
CA VAL A 515 -2.83 -25.20 23.87
C VAL A 515 -4.31 -25.59 24.05
N ARG A 516 -4.61 -26.80 24.54
CA ARG A 516 -5.99 -27.23 24.85
C ARG A 516 -6.64 -26.30 25.88
N ALA A 517 -5.96 -25.98 26.99
CA ALA A 517 -6.48 -25.06 28.00
C ALA A 517 -6.67 -23.65 27.44
N TRP A 518 -5.76 -23.18 26.58
CA TRP A 518 -5.83 -21.87 25.95
C TRP A 518 -7.02 -21.76 25.00
N LEU A 519 -7.27 -22.77 24.18
CA LEU A 519 -8.42 -22.81 23.26
C LEU A 519 -9.76 -22.92 24.02
N ARG A 520 -9.82 -23.69 25.11
CA ARG A 520 -11.00 -23.75 26.01
C ARG A 520 -11.28 -22.42 26.71
N ALA A 521 -10.26 -21.58 26.90
CA ALA A 521 -10.38 -20.24 27.44
C ALA A 521 -10.53 -19.15 26.35
N ASP A 522 -10.99 -19.51 25.15
CA ASP A 522 -11.18 -18.62 23.99
C ASP A 522 -9.93 -17.82 23.58
N GLY A 523 -8.76 -18.41 23.79
CA GLY A 523 -7.49 -17.75 23.52
C GLY A 523 -7.10 -16.67 24.55
N ARG A 524 -7.83 -16.54 25.66
CA ARG A 524 -7.57 -15.54 26.71
C ARG A 524 -6.49 -16.03 27.67
N LEU A 525 -5.36 -15.32 27.70
CA LEU A 525 -4.22 -15.67 28.57
C LEU A 525 -4.57 -15.71 30.07
N PRO A 526 -5.37 -14.77 30.64
CA PRO A 526 -5.75 -14.82 32.05
C PRO A 526 -6.58 -16.06 32.41
N GLY A 527 -7.58 -16.41 31.56
CA GLY A 527 -8.40 -17.61 31.79
C GLY A 527 -7.57 -18.90 31.69
N THR A 528 -6.62 -18.94 30.75
CA THR A 528 -5.68 -20.07 30.61
C THR A 528 -4.78 -20.21 31.84
N ALA A 529 -4.27 -19.09 32.35
CA ALA A 529 -3.40 -19.04 33.53
C ALA A 529 -4.12 -19.58 34.77
N ALA A 530 -5.37 -19.14 34.99
CA ALA A 530 -6.23 -19.63 36.06
C ALA A 530 -6.49 -21.14 35.94
N ALA A 531 -6.87 -21.62 34.74
CA ALA A 531 -7.15 -23.03 34.50
C ALA A 531 -5.93 -23.95 34.69
N LEU A 532 -4.72 -23.43 34.46
CA LEU A 532 -3.46 -24.19 34.58
C LEU A 532 -2.74 -23.96 35.92
N GLY A 533 -3.23 -23.08 36.79
CA GLY A 533 -2.57 -22.74 38.06
C GLY A 533 -1.19 -22.10 37.91
N ILE A 534 -0.95 -21.33 36.83
CA ILE A 534 0.34 -20.68 36.56
C ILE A 534 0.18 -19.20 36.21
N SER A 535 1.27 -18.44 36.17
CA SER A 535 1.21 -17.03 35.78
C SER A 535 0.93 -16.83 34.28
N VAL A 536 0.33 -15.69 33.92
CA VAL A 536 0.10 -15.27 32.52
C VAL A 536 1.41 -15.24 31.71
N SER A 537 2.51 -14.83 32.35
CA SER A 537 3.84 -14.85 31.73
C SER A 537 4.31 -16.27 31.41
N ALA A 538 4.07 -17.22 32.32
CA ALA A 538 4.38 -18.64 32.10
C ALA A 538 3.54 -19.23 30.96
N VAL A 539 2.24 -18.92 30.88
CA VAL A 539 1.39 -19.32 29.74
C VAL A 539 1.96 -18.79 28.43
N ARG A 540 2.29 -17.49 28.37
CA ARG A 540 2.87 -16.86 27.18
C ARG A 540 4.17 -17.55 26.74
N LYS A 541 5.05 -17.87 27.70
CA LYS A 541 6.30 -18.59 27.43
C LYS A 541 6.05 -20.00 26.89
N ARG A 542 5.07 -20.73 27.44
CA ARG A 542 4.67 -22.06 26.95
C ARG A 542 4.05 -21.99 25.56
N LEU A 543 3.16 -21.04 25.30
CA LEU A 543 2.57 -20.84 23.97
C LEU A 543 3.60 -20.39 22.93
N ALA A 544 4.60 -19.57 23.30
CA ALA A 544 5.69 -19.22 22.41
C ALA A 544 6.54 -20.45 22.01
N ARG A 545 6.79 -21.36 22.94
CA ARG A 545 7.46 -22.65 22.65
C ARG A 545 6.58 -23.55 21.78
N ALA A 546 5.28 -23.59 22.04
CA ALA A 546 4.33 -24.33 21.19
C ALA A 546 4.29 -23.76 19.75
N GLU A 547 4.32 -22.43 19.60
CA GLU A 547 4.43 -21.74 18.30
C GLU A 547 5.73 -22.13 17.57
N GLN A 548 6.85 -22.23 18.28
CA GLN A 548 8.12 -22.72 17.72
C GLN A 548 8.05 -24.19 17.28
N ALA A 549 7.53 -25.08 18.13
CA ALA A 549 7.41 -26.51 17.84
C ALA A 549 6.47 -26.76 16.66
N LEU A 550 5.33 -26.05 16.61
CA LEU A 550 4.37 -26.13 15.51
C LEU A 550 4.86 -25.51 14.22
N GLY A 551 5.82 -24.57 14.33
CA GLY A 551 6.20 -23.72 13.22
C GLY A 551 5.06 -22.82 12.72
N ARG A 552 4.17 -22.38 13.61
CA ARG A 552 2.99 -21.58 13.24
C ARG A 552 2.69 -20.55 14.30
N SER A 553 2.35 -19.33 13.88
CA SER A 553 1.93 -18.32 14.84
C SER A 553 0.66 -18.72 15.59
N LEU A 554 0.71 -18.60 16.91
CA LEU A 554 -0.43 -18.78 17.81
C LEU A 554 -0.87 -17.43 18.39
N LEU A 555 0.11 -16.64 18.85
CA LEU A 555 -0.14 -15.42 19.62
C LEU A 555 -0.33 -14.17 18.75
N ARG A 556 -0.02 -14.26 17.45
CA ARG A 556 -0.18 -13.14 16.51
C ARG A 556 -1.06 -13.59 15.35
N GLY A 557 -2.03 -12.76 14.98
CA GLY A 557 -2.83 -12.98 13.78
C GLY A 557 -2.02 -12.77 12.49
N PRO A 558 -2.20 -13.61 11.45
CA PRO A 558 -3.07 -14.81 11.41
C PRO A 558 -2.60 -15.96 12.31
N SER A 559 -3.53 -16.56 13.07
CA SER A 559 -3.24 -17.55 14.12
C SER A 559 -3.72 -18.95 13.73
N ALA A 560 -2.89 -19.96 13.99
CA ALA A 560 -3.23 -21.37 13.78
C ALA A 560 -4.25 -21.93 14.80
N ARG A 561 -4.79 -21.08 15.69
CA ARG A 561 -5.77 -21.48 16.70
C ARG A 561 -7.03 -22.13 16.10
N HIS A 562 -7.47 -21.68 14.93
CA HIS A 562 -8.69 -22.19 14.29
C HIS A 562 -8.49 -23.60 13.75
N GLU A 563 -7.37 -23.85 13.07
CA GLU A 563 -6.97 -25.19 12.64
C GLU A 563 -6.76 -26.13 13.82
N LEU A 564 -6.11 -25.66 14.89
CA LEU A 564 -5.87 -26.46 16.09
C LEU A 564 -7.17 -26.78 16.81
N TRP A 565 -8.12 -25.85 16.89
CA TRP A 565 -9.43 -26.10 17.47
C TRP A 565 -10.18 -27.19 16.68
N LEU A 566 -10.19 -27.10 15.34
CA LEU A 566 -10.80 -28.12 14.47
C LEU A 566 -10.14 -29.48 14.65
N ALA A 567 -8.81 -29.54 14.64
CA ALA A 567 -8.06 -30.77 14.83
C ALA A 567 -8.36 -31.43 16.17
N LEU A 568 -8.36 -30.65 17.26
CA LEU A 568 -8.67 -31.17 18.59
C LEU A 568 -10.12 -31.63 18.70
N ARG A 569 -11.07 -30.93 18.05
CA ARG A 569 -12.46 -31.40 17.97
C ARG A 569 -12.57 -32.75 17.28
N ILE A 570 -11.94 -32.91 16.10
CA ILE A 570 -11.93 -34.20 15.37
C ILE A 570 -11.35 -35.34 16.23
N LEU A 571 -10.27 -35.07 16.97
CA LEU A 571 -9.61 -36.08 17.80
C LEU A 571 -10.38 -36.40 19.09
N ASP A 572 -11.10 -35.42 19.65
CA ASP A 572 -11.90 -35.60 20.86
C ASP A 572 -13.27 -36.24 20.54
N SER A 573 -13.74 -36.17 19.28
CA SER A 573 -14.92 -36.89 18.79
C SER A 573 -14.66 -38.41 18.77
N ARG A 574 -15.43 -39.15 19.57
CA ARG A 574 -15.37 -40.62 19.62
C ARG A 574 -15.54 -41.19 18.20
N PRO A 575 -14.70 -42.15 17.78
CA PRO A 575 -15.03 -42.95 16.61
C PRO A 575 -16.28 -43.76 16.94
N ASP A 576 -17.31 -43.65 16.11
CA ASP A 576 -18.48 -44.53 16.14
C ASP A 576 -18.09 -45.98 15.83
#